data_AF-A0A954RSZ3-F1
#
_entry.id   AF-A0A954RSZ3-F1
#
_cell.length_a   1.000
_cell.length_b   1.000
_cell.length_c   1.000
_cell.angle_alpha   90.00
_cell.angle_beta   90.00
_cell.angle_gamma   90.00
#
_symmetry.space_group_name_H-M   'P 1'
#
loop_
_entity.id
_entity.type
_entity.pdbx_description
1 polymer ?
#
loop_
_entity_poly.entity_id
_entity_poly.type
_entity_poly.pdbx_seq_one_letter_code
_entity_poly.pdbx_strand_id
1 'polypeptide(L)'
;MNRTQLIAVGLVSAVCLGWVWTNAAEEAKTEWTAMTVPGTWEELAPKQFGNYDGYAWYRCEVVVPDDWKGLELQLSVEKVDNAHEAYFNGRRIGGTGSFPPNYESGLASKPQYYPVSVSYVKPGEKNVIAFRVYDAEGRGGFKGKAPVLMAAEHAIVLKGNWQFHTGDDKKWA
;
A
#
# COMPACT_ATOMS: atom_id res chain seq x y z
N MET A 1 -35.51 42.16 46.77
CA MET A 1 -36.07 41.31 47.85
C MET A 1 -35.86 39.86 47.46
N ASN A 2 -35.06 39.15 48.26
CA ASN A 2 -34.76 37.71 48.14
C ASN A 2 -36.00 36.84 48.34
N ARG A 3 -36.09 35.70 47.62
CA ARG A 3 -36.38 34.33 48.15
C ARG A 3 -35.88 33.31 47.10
N THR A 4 -34.76 32.61 47.33
CA THR A 4 -34.61 31.30 48.01
C THR A 4 -35.13 30.09 47.21
N GLN A 5 -34.20 29.46 46.48
CA GLN A 5 -33.77 28.05 46.49
C GLN A 5 -34.73 26.84 46.70
N LEU A 6 -34.38 25.79 45.93
CA LEU A 6 -34.32 24.33 46.20
C LEU A 6 -35.41 23.36 45.68
N ILE A 7 -35.01 22.62 44.62
CA ILE A 7 -34.99 21.16 44.41
C ILE A 7 -36.22 20.34 44.84
N ALA A 8 -36.85 19.70 43.85
CA ALA A 8 -37.49 18.40 43.99
C ALA A 8 -36.91 17.44 42.95
N VAL A 9 -36.29 16.36 43.44
CA VAL A 9 -35.88 15.18 42.68
C VAL A 9 -37.04 14.18 42.73
N GLY A 10 -37.43 13.60 41.60
CA GLY A 10 -38.42 12.52 41.55
C GLY A 10 -38.67 12.01 40.14
N LEU A 11 -38.14 10.83 39.85
CA LEU A 11 -38.28 10.07 38.60
C LEU A 11 -39.74 9.83 38.20
N VAL A 12 -40.01 9.88 36.89
CA VAL A 12 -40.94 8.94 36.25
C VAL A 12 -40.30 8.45 34.94
N SER A 13 -39.98 7.17 34.90
CA SER A 13 -39.55 6.45 33.70
C SER A 13 -40.73 6.13 32.79
N ALA A 14 -40.55 6.26 31.48
CA ALA A 14 -41.19 5.42 30.47
C ALA A 14 -40.28 5.37 29.22
N VAL A 15 -40.24 4.19 28.60
CA VAL A 15 -39.12 3.61 27.85
C VAL A 15 -39.37 3.59 26.33
N CYS A 16 -38.26 3.58 25.58
CA CYS A 16 -38.04 3.14 24.20
C CYS A 16 -38.61 3.98 23.04
N LEU A 17 -37.72 4.46 22.16
CA LEU A 17 -37.33 3.74 20.94
C LEU A 17 -36.09 4.38 20.28
N GLY A 18 -35.13 3.53 19.89
CA GLY A 18 -34.23 3.77 18.77
C GLY A 18 -32.94 4.55 19.07
N TRP A 19 -31.88 3.84 19.40
CA TRP A 19 -30.52 4.36 19.30
C TRP A 19 -30.17 4.46 17.81
N VAL A 20 -29.90 5.66 17.32
CA VAL A 20 -29.21 5.81 16.03
C VAL A 20 -27.73 5.95 16.35
N TRP A 21 -27.04 4.82 16.38
CA TRP A 21 -25.62 4.80 16.06
C TRP A 21 -25.55 5.01 14.56
N THR A 22 -25.22 6.22 14.10
CA THR A 22 -24.63 6.32 12.77
C THR A 22 -23.27 5.66 12.89
N ASN A 23 -23.17 4.41 12.42
CA ASN A 23 -21.91 3.80 12.03
C ASN A 23 -21.29 4.71 10.96
N ALA A 24 -20.57 5.75 11.40
CA ALA A 24 -19.41 6.21 10.66
C ALA A 24 -18.56 4.95 10.53
N ALA A 25 -18.48 4.46 9.29
CA ALA A 25 -17.87 3.21 8.92
C ALA A 25 -16.69 2.91 9.85
N GLU A 26 -16.82 1.80 10.55
CA GLU A 26 -15.71 1.10 11.15
C GLU A 26 -14.68 0.92 10.04
N GLU A 27 -13.77 1.89 9.90
CA GLU A 27 -12.60 1.77 9.07
C GLU A 27 -11.90 0.55 9.64
N ALA A 28 -12.05 -0.58 8.95
CA ALA A 28 -11.29 -1.77 9.24
C ALA A 28 -9.85 -1.30 9.38
N LYS A 29 -9.30 -1.38 10.59
CA LYS A 29 -7.89 -1.20 10.82
C LYS A 29 -7.22 -2.23 9.94
N THR A 30 -6.79 -1.76 8.78
CA THR A 30 -6.06 -2.53 7.81
C THR A 30 -4.68 -2.58 8.41
N GLU A 31 -4.44 -3.63 9.21
CA GLU A 31 -3.19 -3.79 9.93
C GLU A 31 -2.10 -4.16 8.92
N TRP A 32 -1.52 -3.12 8.31
CA TRP A 32 -0.31 -3.23 7.51
C TRP A 32 0.78 -3.84 8.39
N THR A 33 1.40 -4.91 7.92
CA THR A 33 2.57 -5.50 8.57
C THR A 33 3.85 -5.04 7.88
N ALA A 34 5.00 -5.13 8.55
CA ALA A 34 6.28 -4.86 7.92
C ALA A 34 6.75 -6.09 7.13
N MET A 35 7.10 -5.90 5.86
CA MET A 35 7.66 -6.94 4.99
C MET A 35 8.95 -6.45 4.36
N THR A 36 10.03 -7.24 4.48
CA THR A 36 11.30 -6.92 3.84
C THR A 36 11.20 -7.09 2.32
N VAL A 37 11.70 -6.13 1.56
CA VAL A 37 11.88 -6.19 0.11
C VAL A 37 13.37 -6.08 -0.22
N PRO A 38 13.93 -6.96 -1.07
CA PRO A 38 13.26 -8.07 -1.73
C PRO A 38 13.05 -9.28 -0.81
N GLY A 39 12.27 -10.25 -1.27
CA GLY A 39 11.92 -11.47 -0.56
C GLY A 39 10.47 -11.88 -0.81
N THR A 40 10.16 -13.14 -0.53
CA THR A 40 8.80 -13.68 -0.65
C THR A 40 8.12 -13.73 0.71
N TRP A 41 6.81 -13.49 0.77
CA TRP A 41 6.10 -13.39 2.05
C TRP A 41 6.04 -14.72 2.81
N GLU A 42 6.10 -15.87 2.14
CA GLU A 42 6.16 -17.20 2.75
C GLU A 42 7.48 -17.43 3.49
N GLU A 43 8.59 -16.90 2.98
CA GLU A 43 9.91 -17.04 3.63
C GLU A 43 10.05 -16.08 4.80
N LEU A 44 9.57 -14.85 4.64
CA LEU A 44 9.76 -13.78 5.60
C LEU A 44 8.76 -13.84 6.76
N ALA A 45 7.56 -14.37 6.52
CA ALA A 45 6.52 -14.51 7.53
C ALA A 45 5.78 -15.87 7.39
N PRO A 46 6.48 -17.02 7.50
CA PRO A 46 5.91 -18.34 7.25
C PRO A 46 4.70 -18.68 8.11
N LYS A 47 4.66 -18.18 9.35
CA LYS A 47 3.53 -18.41 10.26
C LYS A 47 2.25 -17.67 9.85
N GLN A 48 2.38 -16.57 9.12
CA GLN A 48 1.25 -15.72 8.71
C GLN A 48 0.84 -15.98 7.26
N PHE A 49 1.82 -16.12 6.36
CA PHE A 49 1.57 -16.16 4.92
C PHE A 49 2.19 -17.39 4.23
N GLY A 50 2.62 -18.41 4.96
CA GLY A 50 3.33 -19.57 4.39
C GLY A 50 2.55 -20.40 3.37
N ASN A 51 1.22 -20.25 3.30
CA ASN A 51 0.34 -20.89 2.32
C ASN A 51 -0.61 -19.87 1.67
N TYR A 52 -0.22 -18.59 1.62
CA TYR A 52 -1.07 -17.53 1.11
C TYR A 52 -0.80 -17.28 -0.38
N ASP A 53 -1.79 -17.61 -1.21
CA ASP A 53 -1.85 -17.20 -2.62
C ASP A 53 -2.94 -16.13 -2.78
N GLY A 54 -2.76 -15.21 -3.73
CA GLY A 54 -3.73 -14.18 -4.07
C GLY A 54 -3.13 -12.78 -4.15
N TYR A 55 -3.95 -11.78 -3.84
CA TYR A 55 -3.54 -10.39 -3.93
C TYR A 55 -2.77 -9.94 -2.70
N ALA A 56 -1.72 -9.15 -2.91
CA ALA A 56 -1.01 -8.46 -1.86
C ALA A 56 -0.59 -7.07 -2.31
N TRP A 57 -0.52 -6.16 -1.35
CA TRP A 57 -0.06 -4.80 -1.54
C TRP A 57 1.21 -4.55 -0.74
N TYR A 58 2.14 -3.86 -1.39
CA TYR A 58 3.33 -3.30 -0.76
C TYR A 58 3.30 -1.79 -0.89
N ARG A 59 3.75 -1.07 0.14
CA ARG A 59 4.01 0.38 0.08
C ARG A 59 5.32 0.74 0.76
N CYS A 60 6.07 1.68 0.17
CA CYS A 60 7.15 2.35 0.86
C CYS A 60 7.05 3.86 0.67
N GLU A 61 7.55 4.58 1.67
CA GLU A 61 7.79 6.01 1.55
C GLU A 61 9.23 6.25 1.12
N VAL A 62 9.43 7.18 0.19
CA VAL A 62 10.74 7.66 -0.24
C VAL A 62 10.73 9.18 -0.25
N VAL A 63 11.77 9.79 0.32
CA VAL A 63 11.99 11.23 0.15
C VAL A 63 12.73 11.42 -1.16
N VAL A 64 12.10 12.10 -2.12
CA VAL A 64 12.76 12.47 -3.37
C VAL A 64 13.52 13.77 -3.11
N PRO A 65 14.85 13.82 -3.26
CA PRO A 65 15.63 15.03 -3.00
C PRO A 65 15.16 16.25 -3.81
N ASP A 66 15.29 17.45 -3.24
CA ASP A 66 14.91 18.71 -3.91
C ASP A 66 15.68 18.95 -5.22
N ASP A 67 16.93 18.50 -5.29
CA ASP A 67 17.79 18.62 -6.48
C ASP A 67 17.35 17.69 -7.63
N TRP A 68 16.41 16.77 -7.39
CA TRP A 68 15.78 15.97 -8.45
C TRP A 68 14.60 16.69 -9.12
N LYS A 69 14.24 17.90 -8.66
CA LYS A 69 13.12 18.66 -9.21
C LYS A 69 13.28 18.89 -10.72
N GLY A 70 12.28 18.42 -11.47
CA GLY A 70 12.24 18.57 -12.93
C GLY A 70 13.06 17.52 -13.69
N LEU A 71 13.78 16.63 -13.01
CA LEU A 71 14.42 15.48 -13.65
C LEU A 71 13.38 14.44 -14.04
N GLU A 72 13.65 13.71 -15.13
CA GLU A 72 12.87 12.53 -15.49
C GLU A 72 13.19 11.39 -14.52
N LEU A 73 12.17 10.92 -13.80
CA LEU A 73 12.30 9.81 -12.88
C LEU A 73 11.87 8.50 -13.55
N GLN A 74 12.50 7.41 -13.14
CA GLN A 74 12.14 6.08 -13.59
C GLN A 74 12.23 5.07 -12.44
N LEU A 75 11.22 4.21 -12.31
CA LEU A 75 11.25 3.10 -11.37
C LEU A 75 11.74 1.84 -12.10
N SER A 76 12.93 1.37 -11.74
CA SER A 76 13.46 0.08 -12.18
C SER A 76 12.94 -1.03 -11.29
N VAL A 77 12.42 -2.10 -11.90
CA VAL A 77 11.79 -3.23 -11.21
C VAL A 77 12.27 -4.54 -11.82
N GLU A 78 12.71 -5.47 -10.97
CA GLU A 78 13.16 -6.80 -11.39
C GLU A 78 12.35 -7.90 -10.69
N LYS A 79 11.78 -8.82 -11.47
CA LYS A 79 11.16 -10.08 -11.01
C LYS A 79 10.28 -9.92 -9.76
N VAL A 80 9.14 -9.26 -9.91
CA VAL A 80 8.01 -9.41 -9.00
C VAL A 80 7.25 -10.66 -9.41
N ASP A 81 6.82 -11.45 -8.45
CA ASP A 81 6.21 -12.73 -8.76
C ASP A 81 4.89 -12.60 -9.51
N ASN A 82 4.63 -13.59 -10.37
CA ASN A 82 3.40 -13.74 -11.12
C ASN A 82 3.01 -12.44 -11.84
N ALA A 83 2.05 -11.66 -11.36
CA ALA A 83 1.68 -10.38 -11.98
C ALA A 83 1.80 -9.22 -10.98
N HIS A 84 2.08 -8.01 -11.48
CA HIS A 84 2.05 -6.81 -10.65
C HIS A 84 1.63 -5.55 -11.39
N GLU A 85 1.17 -4.57 -10.63
CA GLU A 85 1.02 -3.18 -11.03
C GLU A 85 1.84 -2.29 -10.08
N ALA A 86 2.56 -1.32 -10.63
CA ALA A 86 3.35 -0.34 -9.89
C ALA A 86 2.64 1.01 -9.88
N TYR A 87 2.68 1.69 -8.73
CA TYR A 87 2.04 2.97 -8.47
C TYR A 87 3.03 3.97 -7.85
N PHE A 88 2.83 5.24 -8.16
CA PHE A 88 3.54 6.37 -7.55
C PHE A 88 2.52 7.42 -7.11
N ASN A 89 2.48 7.73 -5.82
CA ASN A 89 1.51 8.63 -5.20
C ASN A 89 0.06 8.34 -5.64
N GLY A 90 -0.37 7.07 -5.56
CA GLY A 90 -1.72 6.63 -5.95
C GLY A 90 -1.97 6.50 -7.45
N ARG A 91 -1.00 6.83 -8.32
CA ARG A 91 -1.15 6.78 -9.78
C ARG A 91 -0.40 5.59 -10.36
N ARG A 92 -1.07 4.77 -11.16
CA ARG A 92 -0.43 3.63 -11.85
C ARG A 92 0.62 4.14 -12.84
N ILE A 93 1.83 3.60 -12.75
CA ILE A 93 2.96 3.93 -13.64
C ILE A 93 3.40 2.75 -14.51
N GLY A 94 2.97 1.53 -14.20
CA GLY A 94 3.36 0.34 -14.97
C GLY A 94 2.90 -0.98 -14.35
N GLY A 95 3.38 -2.08 -14.91
CA GLY A 95 3.09 -3.45 -14.45
C GLY A 95 3.47 -4.51 -15.48
N THR A 96 3.54 -5.77 -15.05
CA THR A 96 3.72 -6.94 -15.93
C THR A 96 2.71 -8.03 -15.61
N GLY A 97 2.43 -8.86 -16.62
CA GLY A 97 1.37 -9.86 -16.53
C GLY A 97 -0.01 -9.21 -16.47
N SER A 98 -1.00 -10.03 -16.14
CA SER A 98 -2.38 -9.60 -15.95
C SER A 98 -3.02 -10.37 -14.79
N PHE A 99 -3.96 -9.71 -14.13
CA PHE A 99 -4.69 -10.29 -13.00
C PHE A 99 -5.92 -11.08 -13.48
N PRO A 100 -6.48 -11.96 -12.62
CA PRO A 100 -7.76 -12.60 -12.89
C PRO A 100 -8.86 -11.60 -13.33
N PRO A 101 -9.82 -12.04 -14.17
CA PRO A 101 -9.98 -13.41 -14.68
C PRO A 101 -9.03 -13.78 -15.83
N ASN A 102 -8.38 -12.82 -16.47
CA ASN A 102 -7.48 -13.05 -17.60
C ASN A 102 -6.03 -13.15 -17.11
N TYR A 103 -5.77 -14.05 -16.18
CA TYR A 103 -4.46 -14.15 -15.52
C TYR A 103 -3.36 -14.57 -16.52
N GLU A 104 -2.27 -13.79 -16.54
CA GLU A 104 -1.03 -14.15 -17.21
C GLU A 104 0.17 -13.80 -16.31
N SER A 105 1.08 -14.74 -16.15
CA SER A 105 2.30 -14.52 -15.38
C SER A 105 3.26 -13.58 -16.12
N GLY A 106 3.58 -12.47 -15.50
CA GLY A 106 4.66 -11.56 -15.86
C GLY A 106 6.04 -11.94 -15.30
N LEU A 107 6.20 -13.07 -14.58
CA LEU A 107 7.46 -13.45 -13.93
C LEU A 107 8.64 -13.60 -14.92
N ALA A 108 8.36 -14.05 -16.14
CA ALA A 108 9.37 -14.20 -17.21
C ALA A 108 9.79 -12.87 -17.86
N SER A 109 9.21 -11.75 -17.44
CA SER A 109 9.53 -10.43 -18.00
C SER A 109 10.99 -10.04 -17.70
N LYS A 110 11.62 -9.36 -18.67
CA LYS A 110 12.90 -8.66 -18.46
C LYS A 110 12.75 -7.59 -17.36
N PRO A 111 13.85 -7.07 -16.78
CA PRO A 111 13.81 -5.87 -15.94
C PRO A 111 12.96 -4.78 -16.60
N GLN A 112 12.05 -4.21 -15.82
CA GLN A 112 11.12 -3.18 -16.26
C GLN A 112 11.56 -1.82 -15.77
N TYR A 113 11.18 -0.80 -16.53
CA TYR A 113 11.58 0.58 -16.32
C TYR A 113 10.35 1.45 -16.54
N TYR A 114 9.72 1.89 -15.44
CA TYR A 114 8.46 2.64 -15.49
C TYR A 114 8.74 4.14 -15.35
N PRO A 115 8.48 4.97 -16.38
CA PRO A 115 8.62 6.41 -16.28
C PRO A 115 7.67 6.96 -15.20
N VAL A 116 8.18 7.86 -14.36
CA VAL A 116 7.40 8.59 -13.37
C VAL A 116 7.28 10.03 -13.86
N SER A 117 6.04 10.48 -14.12
CA SER A 117 5.81 11.86 -14.53
C SER A 117 6.30 12.82 -13.46
N VAL A 118 7.04 13.85 -13.86
CA VAL A 118 7.49 14.94 -12.96
C VAL A 118 6.33 15.59 -12.20
N SER A 119 5.12 15.59 -12.79
CA SER A 119 3.91 16.14 -12.16
C SER A 119 3.40 15.31 -10.97
N TYR A 120 3.89 14.07 -10.81
CA TYR A 120 3.50 13.19 -9.71
C TYR A 120 4.45 13.31 -8.52
N VAL A 121 5.64 13.86 -8.75
CA VAL A 121 6.72 13.91 -7.77
C VAL A 121 6.55 15.12 -6.86
N LYS A 122 6.78 14.92 -5.56
CA LYS A 122 6.89 15.98 -4.57
C LYS A 122 8.37 16.08 -4.13
N PRO A 123 9.18 16.94 -4.78
CA PRO A 123 10.58 17.12 -4.39
C PRO A 123 10.69 17.66 -2.95
N GLY A 124 11.70 17.21 -2.22
CA GLY A 124 11.93 17.56 -0.81
C GLY A 124 10.97 16.88 0.17
N GLU A 125 9.96 16.17 -0.33
CA GLU A 125 8.89 15.58 0.46
C GLU A 125 8.84 14.05 0.33
N LYS A 126 8.05 13.43 1.21
CA LYS A 126 7.72 12.02 1.11
C LYS A 126 6.81 11.76 -0.09
N ASN A 127 7.20 10.78 -0.87
CA ASN A 127 6.44 10.18 -1.95
C ASN A 127 6.16 8.72 -1.59
N VAL A 128 5.05 8.17 -2.07
CA VAL A 128 4.66 6.78 -1.86
C VAL A 128 4.86 6.01 -3.14
N ILE A 129 5.57 4.90 -3.06
CA ILE A 129 5.62 3.88 -4.12
C ILE A 129 4.84 2.69 -3.62
N ALA A 130 3.95 2.17 -4.45
CA ALA A 130 3.15 1.01 -4.11
C ALA A 130 3.18 -0.05 -5.21
N PHE A 131 3.08 -1.31 -4.81
CA PHE A 131 2.92 -2.43 -5.70
C PHE A 131 1.68 -3.20 -5.31
N ARG A 132 0.82 -3.46 -6.29
CA ARG A 132 -0.23 -4.46 -6.21
C ARG A 132 0.30 -5.71 -6.90
N VAL A 133 0.33 -6.82 -6.19
CA VAL A 133 0.87 -8.10 -6.65
C VAL A 133 -0.27 -9.12 -6.62
N TYR A 134 -0.33 -9.97 -7.62
CA TYR A 134 -1.17 -11.16 -7.61
C TYR A 134 -0.26 -12.37 -7.77
N ASP A 135 -0.25 -13.23 -6.77
CA ASP A 135 0.36 -14.54 -6.83
C ASP A 135 -0.72 -15.60 -7.04
N ALA A 136 -0.59 -16.41 -8.09
CA ALA A 136 -1.54 -17.46 -8.39
C ALA A 136 -1.24 -18.74 -7.59
N GLU A 137 0.04 -19.00 -7.33
CA GLU A 137 0.50 -20.18 -6.60
C GLU A 137 1.96 -20.03 -6.14
N GLY A 138 2.23 -20.60 -4.97
CA GLY A 138 3.57 -20.97 -4.57
C GLY A 138 4.21 -19.95 -3.64
N ARG A 139 4.99 -19.02 -4.19
CA ARG A 139 5.77 -18.10 -3.36
C ARG A 139 5.73 -16.68 -3.89
N GLY A 140 4.87 -15.83 -3.37
CA GLY A 140 4.71 -14.50 -3.93
C GLY A 140 5.61 -13.43 -3.31
N GLY A 141 5.79 -12.32 -4.02
CA GLY A 141 6.58 -11.17 -3.58
C GLY A 141 7.68 -10.77 -4.56
N PHE A 142 8.78 -10.22 -4.05
CA PHE A 142 9.89 -9.73 -4.88
C PHE A 142 11.00 -10.78 -4.97
N LYS A 143 11.05 -11.52 -6.09
CA LYS A 143 12.02 -12.59 -6.36
C LYS A 143 13.34 -12.10 -6.97
N GLY A 144 13.40 -10.83 -7.36
CA GLY A 144 14.57 -10.20 -7.96
C GLY A 144 15.35 -9.31 -6.99
N LYS A 145 16.04 -8.31 -7.55
CA LYS A 145 16.64 -7.22 -6.76
C LYS A 145 15.56 -6.27 -6.26
N ALA A 146 15.91 -5.48 -5.24
CA ALA A 146 15.06 -4.39 -4.79
C ALA A 146 14.74 -3.42 -5.95
N PRO A 147 13.52 -2.85 -6.00
CA PRO A 147 13.23 -1.75 -6.91
C PRO A 147 14.18 -0.56 -6.69
N VAL A 148 14.45 0.19 -7.76
CA VAL A 148 15.35 1.36 -7.70
C VAL A 148 14.64 2.54 -8.35
N LEU A 149 14.52 3.66 -7.61
CA LEU A 149 14.07 4.92 -8.17
C LEU A 149 15.30 5.66 -8.73
N MET A 150 15.28 6.00 -10.01
CA MET A 150 16.40 6.59 -10.73
C MET A 150 16.04 7.97 -11.26
N ALA A 151 17.02 8.88 -11.31
CA ALA A 151 16.92 10.17 -11.96
C ALA A 151 18.32 10.61 -12.43
N ALA A 152 18.51 10.77 -13.75
CA ALA A 152 19.84 11.01 -14.32
C ALA A 152 20.90 10.01 -13.79
N GLU A 153 21.98 10.50 -13.18
CA GLU A 153 23.06 9.69 -12.57
C GLU A 153 22.76 9.27 -11.12
N HIS A 154 21.59 9.62 -10.58
CA HIS A 154 21.20 9.34 -9.20
C HIS A 154 20.28 8.12 -9.10
N ALA A 155 20.38 7.42 -7.97
CA ALA A 155 19.56 6.26 -7.68
C ALA A 155 19.27 6.13 -6.19
N ILE A 156 18.05 5.73 -5.85
CA ILE A 156 17.63 5.31 -4.51
C ILE A 156 17.20 3.85 -4.58
N VAL A 157 17.97 2.98 -3.92
CA VAL A 157 17.63 1.55 -3.80
C VAL A 157 16.56 1.38 -2.73
N LEU A 158 15.37 0.90 -3.11
CA LEU A 158 14.19 0.80 -2.26
C LEU A 158 14.15 -0.52 -1.47
N LYS A 159 15.30 -0.95 -0.95
CA LYS A 159 15.41 -2.16 -0.12
C LYS A 159 15.01 -1.89 1.33
N GLY A 160 14.54 -2.91 2.04
CA GLY A 160 14.24 -2.84 3.46
C GLY A 160 12.75 -3.06 3.75
N ASN A 161 12.26 -2.47 4.84
CA ASN A 161 10.90 -2.72 5.31
C ASN A 161 9.88 -1.89 4.54
N TRP A 162 8.93 -2.57 3.92
CA TRP A 162 7.75 -1.99 3.28
C TRP A 162 6.52 -2.32 4.14
N GLN A 163 5.49 -1.49 4.04
CA GLN A 163 4.17 -1.84 4.53
C GLN A 163 3.60 -2.93 3.61
N PHE A 164 3.06 -3.99 4.18
CA PHE A 164 2.46 -5.12 3.47
C PHE A 164 1.05 -5.41 3.96
N HIS A 165 0.14 -5.71 3.03
CA HIS A 165 -1.25 -6.04 3.33
C HIS A 165 -1.79 -7.05 2.31
N THR A 166 -2.49 -8.08 2.75
CA THR A 166 -3.14 -9.06 1.86
C THR A 166 -4.51 -8.56 1.39
N GLY A 167 -5.00 -9.07 0.27
CA GLY A 167 -6.26 -8.63 -0.34
C GLY A 167 -6.08 -7.57 -1.41
N ASP A 168 -7.19 -6.98 -1.85
CA ASP A 168 -7.23 -6.22 -3.09
C ASP A 168 -8.10 -4.95 -3.01
N ASP A 169 -7.56 -3.86 -2.46
CA ASP A 169 -8.20 -2.53 -2.50
C ASP A 169 -7.27 -1.50 -3.14
N LYS A 170 -7.71 -0.91 -4.27
CA LYS A 170 -6.95 0.12 -4.99
C LYS A 170 -6.75 1.42 -4.20
N LYS A 171 -7.48 1.64 -3.11
CA LYS A 171 -7.25 2.77 -2.19
C LYS A 171 -5.93 2.66 -1.43
N TRP A 172 -5.27 1.51 -1.49
CA TRP A 172 -3.97 1.27 -0.86
C TRP A 172 -2.78 1.70 -1.73
N ALA A 173 -3.01 2.27 -2.92
CA ALA A 173 -1.97 2.83 -3.79
C ALA A 173 -1.35 4.14 -3.29
#